data_AF-A0A432QDY3-F1
#
_entry.id   AF-A0A432QDY3-F1
#
_cell.length_a   1.000
_cell.length_b   1.000
_cell.length_c   1.000
_cell.angle_alpha   90.00
_cell.angle_beta   90.00
_cell.angle_gamma   90.00
#
_symmetry.space_group_name_H-M   'P 1'
#
loop_
_entity.id
_entity.type
_entity.pdbx_description
1 polymer ?
#
loop_
_entity_poly.entity_id
_entity_poly.type
_entity_poly.pdbx_seq_one_letter_code
_entity_poly.pdbx_strand_id
1 'polypeptide(L)'
;ADISLAGTGSVSFKLGSDSGQPSQTISANITSTDDLSALAKAINDVTGKTGIKAEVTTDGLQLSQADGRDIKIEDFTTSAPTGSNTMNVKGQTGAAAGVDLTSGGTDSTVVAGTVEFTSKSSFSVASTLADNAGSVIDGAADTPESSTAETVNAIDISTVDGAQKAIDVIDKALGTIDSERGDLGAVQNRFESTIANLKNISENVSAARSRILDADIAQETSNMTKQNILQQAGVSILAQANQAPQMALSLLR
;
A
#
# COMPACT_ATOMS: atom_id res chain seq x y z
N ALA A 1 -22.97 -13.64 7.70
CA ALA A 1 -24.38 -13.24 7.84
C ALA A 1 -24.82 -13.56 9.26
N ASP A 2 -25.38 -12.61 9.98
CA ASP A 2 -25.80 -12.82 11.36
C ASP A 2 -27.32 -12.95 11.41
N ILE A 3 -27.79 -14.00 12.09
CA ILE A 3 -29.21 -14.33 12.22
C ILE A 3 -29.61 -14.23 13.68
N SER A 4 -30.69 -13.51 13.96
CA SER A 4 -31.35 -13.54 15.26
C SER A 4 -32.84 -13.82 15.10
N LEU A 5 -33.44 -14.44 16.11
CA LEU A 5 -34.85 -14.83 16.11
C LEU A 5 -35.58 -14.10 17.24
N ALA A 6 -36.75 -13.53 16.93
CA ALA A 6 -37.54 -12.77 17.91
C ALA A 6 -38.45 -13.64 18.80
N GLY A 7 -38.51 -14.96 18.56
CA GLY A 7 -39.37 -15.86 19.33
C GLY A 7 -39.02 -17.34 19.19
N THR A 8 -39.68 -18.16 20.03
CA THR A 8 -39.46 -19.62 20.13
C THR A 8 -40.48 -20.41 19.34
N GLY A 9 -40.22 -21.70 19.10
CA GLY A 9 -41.07 -22.62 18.34
C GLY A 9 -40.34 -23.27 17.17
N SER A 10 -41.05 -24.05 16.35
CA SER A 10 -40.44 -24.65 15.16
C SER A 10 -40.28 -23.61 14.06
N VAL A 11 -39.04 -23.48 13.60
CA VAL A 11 -38.59 -22.60 12.52
C VAL A 11 -38.15 -23.47 11.36
N SER A 12 -38.56 -23.11 10.15
CA SER A 12 -38.16 -23.79 8.93
C SER A 12 -37.90 -22.80 7.79
N PHE A 13 -36.84 -23.02 7.04
CA PHE A 13 -36.49 -22.26 5.84
C PHE A 13 -35.66 -23.14 4.91
N LYS A 14 -35.45 -22.71 3.67
CA LYS A 14 -34.51 -23.32 2.73
C LYS A 14 -33.23 -22.51 2.71
N LEU A 15 -32.09 -23.20 2.84
CA LEU A 15 -30.77 -22.60 2.81
C LEU A 15 -30.03 -23.02 1.54
N GLY A 16 -29.58 -22.04 0.78
CA GLY A 16 -28.88 -22.26 -0.49
C GLY A 16 -27.68 -21.33 -0.65
N SER A 17 -26.85 -21.67 -1.62
CA SER A 17 -25.78 -20.81 -2.13
C SER A 17 -25.70 -20.97 -3.64
N ASP A 18 -25.06 -20.03 -4.36
CA ASP A 18 -24.89 -20.09 -5.82
C ASP A 18 -23.81 -21.09 -6.27
N SER A 19 -23.88 -22.30 -5.70
CA SER A 19 -23.05 -23.45 -6.03
C SER A 19 -23.65 -24.34 -7.13
N GLY A 20 -24.84 -24.00 -7.65
CA GLY A 20 -25.59 -24.83 -8.61
C GLY A 20 -26.28 -26.04 -7.97
N GLN A 21 -26.26 -26.17 -6.64
CA GLN A 21 -27.01 -27.17 -5.89
C GLN A 21 -28.36 -26.60 -5.41
N PRO A 22 -29.43 -27.40 -5.32
CA PRO A 22 -30.71 -26.93 -4.82
C PRO A 22 -30.63 -26.57 -3.33
N SER A 23 -31.34 -25.52 -2.92
CA SER A 23 -31.48 -25.11 -1.52
C SER A 23 -31.99 -26.27 -0.66
N GLN A 24 -31.39 -26.46 0.51
CA GLN A 24 -31.73 -27.53 1.45
C GLN A 24 -32.70 -27.02 2.51
N THR A 25 -33.75 -27.80 2.81
CA THR A 25 -34.67 -27.45 3.90
C THR A 25 -34.00 -27.66 5.24
N ILE A 26 -33.94 -26.60 6.02
CA ILE A 26 -33.51 -26.57 7.42
C ILE A 26 -34.74 -26.42 8.27
N SER A 27 -34.87 -27.28 9.28
CA SER A 27 -35.92 -27.13 10.28
C SER A 27 -35.35 -27.45 11.65
N ALA A 28 -35.64 -26.60 12.62
CA ALA A 28 -35.26 -26.80 14.01
C ALA A 28 -36.38 -26.32 14.93
N ASN A 29 -36.42 -26.88 16.14
CA ASN A 29 -37.29 -26.38 17.19
C ASN A 29 -36.47 -25.52 18.16
N ILE A 30 -36.82 -24.24 18.24
CA ILE A 30 -36.13 -23.27 19.08
C ILE A 30 -36.83 -23.22 20.44
N THR A 31 -36.14 -23.61 21.49
CA THR A 31 -36.65 -23.62 22.88
C THR A 31 -36.38 -22.30 23.61
N SER A 32 -35.30 -21.61 23.25
CA SER A 32 -34.93 -20.29 23.75
C SER A 32 -34.33 -19.48 22.61
N THR A 33 -34.57 -18.16 22.56
CA THR A 33 -33.96 -17.26 21.56
C THR A 33 -32.45 -17.14 21.74
N ASP A 34 -31.95 -17.41 22.94
CA ASP A 34 -30.53 -17.37 23.27
C ASP A 34 -29.80 -18.69 22.94
N ASP A 35 -30.55 -19.76 22.65
CA ASP A 35 -30.00 -21.08 22.32
C ASP A 35 -30.43 -21.51 20.91
N LEU A 36 -29.58 -21.17 19.96
CA LEU A 36 -29.74 -21.52 18.55
C LEU A 36 -28.92 -22.77 18.16
N SER A 37 -28.43 -23.54 19.13
CA SER A 37 -27.57 -24.71 18.87
C SER A 37 -28.24 -25.78 18.01
N ALA A 38 -29.54 -26.02 18.21
CA ALA A 38 -30.32 -26.96 17.40
C ALA A 38 -30.39 -26.53 15.93
N LEU A 39 -30.53 -25.22 15.68
CA LEU A 39 -30.54 -24.65 14.34
C LEU A 39 -29.14 -24.67 13.72
N ALA A 40 -28.11 -24.28 14.48
CA ALA A 40 -26.72 -24.36 14.05
C ALA A 40 -26.35 -25.78 13.61
N LYS A 41 -26.77 -26.79 14.39
CA LYS A 41 -26.56 -28.20 14.04
C LYS A 41 -27.27 -28.57 12.74
N ALA A 42 -28.55 -28.22 12.60
CA ALA A 42 -29.33 -28.55 11.40
C ALA A 42 -28.71 -27.94 10.13
N ILE A 43 -28.15 -26.72 10.22
CA ILE A 43 -27.40 -26.09 9.13
C ILE A 43 -26.08 -26.82 8.87
N ASN A 44 -25.32 -27.12 9.92
CA ASN A 44 -24.03 -27.79 9.80
C ASN A 44 -24.13 -29.22 9.25
N ASP A 45 -25.26 -29.91 9.47
CA ASP A 45 -25.53 -31.24 8.91
C ASP A 45 -25.65 -31.22 7.37
N VAL A 46 -25.98 -30.06 6.76
CA VAL A 46 -26.09 -29.90 5.30
C VAL A 46 -24.96 -29.08 4.67
N THR A 47 -23.94 -28.67 5.43
CA THR A 47 -22.79 -27.89 4.93
C THR A 47 -22.12 -28.55 3.73
N GLY A 48 -22.07 -29.88 3.66
CA GLY A 48 -21.50 -30.60 2.50
C GLY A 48 -22.22 -30.34 1.17
N LYS A 49 -23.46 -29.84 1.20
CA LYS A 49 -24.25 -29.49 -0.01
C LYS A 49 -24.35 -27.98 -0.22
N THR A 50 -24.48 -27.21 0.86
CA THR A 50 -24.67 -25.75 0.79
C THR A 50 -23.36 -24.96 0.84
N GLY A 51 -22.30 -25.54 1.40
CA GLY A 51 -21.03 -24.87 1.71
C GLY A 51 -21.10 -23.92 2.92
N ILE A 52 -22.28 -23.76 3.53
CA ILE A 52 -22.52 -22.77 4.60
C ILE A 52 -22.29 -23.42 5.95
N LYS A 53 -21.52 -22.76 6.81
CA LYS A 53 -21.29 -23.15 8.21
C LYS A 53 -22.01 -22.19 9.14
N ALA A 54 -22.48 -22.70 10.28
CA ALA A 54 -23.18 -21.94 11.29
C ALA A 54 -22.47 -22.05 12.65
N GLU A 55 -22.28 -20.91 13.32
CA GLU A 55 -21.70 -20.80 14.66
C GLU A 55 -22.62 -19.98 15.56
N VAL A 56 -22.87 -20.45 16.78
CA VAL A 56 -23.70 -19.72 17.75
C VAL A 56 -22.82 -18.70 18.45
N THR A 57 -23.23 -17.44 18.40
CA THR A 57 -22.57 -16.32 19.08
C THR A 57 -23.46 -15.80 20.21
N THR A 58 -22.99 -14.80 20.97
CA THR A 58 -23.78 -14.17 22.04
C THR A 58 -25.02 -13.44 21.54
N ASP A 59 -24.99 -12.97 20.29
CA ASP A 59 -26.03 -12.13 19.71
C ASP A 59 -26.91 -12.88 18.68
N GLY A 60 -26.67 -14.18 18.48
CA GLY A 60 -27.46 -15.01 17.57
C GLY A 60 -26.65 -16.11 16.91
N LEU A 61 -26.89 -16.32 15.61
CA LEU A 61 -26.28 -17.35 14.79
C LEU A 61 -25.54 -16.73 13.62
N GLN A 62 -24.22 -16.89 13.58
CA GLN A 62 -23.39 -16.43 12.47
C GLN A 62 -23.26 -17.52 11.41
N LEU A 63 -23.66 -17.20 10.19
CA LEU A 63 -23.43 -18.01 9.00
C LEU A 63 -22.22 -17.51 8.23
N SER A 64 -21.32 -18.43 7.88
CA SER A 64 -20.15 -18.18 7.04
C SER A 64 -20.17 -19.06 5.81
N GLN A 65 -19.79 -18.47 4.67
CA GLN A 65 -19.56 -19.17 3.42
C GLN A 65 -18.09 -18.94 3.04
N ALA A 66 -17.30 -20.02 3.03
CA ALA A 66 -15.85 -19.93 2.83
C ALA A 66 -15.47 -19.45 1.43
N ASP A 67 -16.31 -19.74 0.44
CA ASP A 67 -16.07 -19.35 -0.96
C ASP A 67 -16.53 -17.92 -1.27
N GLY A 68 -17.03 -17.16 -0.29
CA GLY A 68 -17.52 -15.80 -0.48
C GLY A 68 -18.79 -15.69 -1.35
N ARG A 69 -19.49 -16.80 -1.59
CA ARG A 69 -20.75 -16.84 -2.33
C ARG A 69 -21.92 -16.33 -1.51
N ASP A 70 -22.97 -15.93 -2.21
CA ASP A 70 -24.24 -15.53 -1.62
C ASP A 70 -24.82 -16.63 -0.71
N ILE A 71 -25.42 -16.18 0.40
CA ILE A 71 -26.20 -17.01 1.32
C ILE A 71 -27.67 -16.70 1.08
N LYS A 72 -28.41 -17.68 0.54
CA LYS A 72 -29.83 -17.56 0.23
C LYS A 72 -30.64 -18.21 1.34
N ILE A 73 -31.55 -17.44 1.94
CA ILE A 73 -32.53 -17.92 2.92
C ILE A 73 -33.89 -17.74 2.27
N GLU A 74 -34.52 -18.85 1.91
CA GLU A 74 -35.78 -18.87 1.18
C GLU A 74 -36.89 -19.50 2.02
N ASP A 75 -38.13 -19.14 1.73
CA ASP A 75 -39.33 -19.76 2.33
C ASP A 75 -39.30 -19.81 3.87
N PHE A 76 -38.97 -18.70 4.53
CA PHE A 76 -38.99 -18.65 5.99
C PHE A 76 -40.41 -18.85 6.54
N THR A 77 -40.52 -19.77 7.50
CA THR A 77 -41.77 -20.14 8.17
C THR A 77 -41.53 -20.46 9.64
N THR A 78 -42.54 -20.19 10.48
CA THR A 78 -42.51 -20.53 11.91
C THR A 78 -43.86 -21.09 12.36
N SER A 79 -43.87 -21.78 13.50
CA SER A 79 -45.10 -22.30 14.13
C SER A 79 -45.93 -21.23 14.84
N ALA A 80 -45.39 -20.02 14.98
CA ALA A 80 -46.04 -18.92 15.69
C ALA A 80 -47.00 -18.15 14.77
N PRO A 81 -47.99 -17.42 15.32
CA PRO A 81 -48.88 -16.56 14.55
C PRO A 81 -48.10 -15.57 13.67
N THR A 82 -48.67 -15.22 12.52
CA THR A 82 -48.14 -14.25 11.55
C THR A 82 -47.65 -12.97 12.26
N GLY A 83 -46.38 -12.61 12.03
CA GLY A 83 -45.76 -11.40 12.56
C GLY A 83 -45.29 -11.47 14.02
N SER A 84 -45.47 -12.60 14.72
CA SER A 84 -45.04 -12.74 16.13
C SER A 84 -43.61 -13.26 16.28
N ASN A 85 -43.13 -14.06 15.33
CA ASN A 85 -41.76 -14.54 15.29
C ASN A 85 -41.12 -14.11 13.96
N THR A 86 -40.15 -13.22 14.03
CA THR A 86 -39.35 -12.79 12.89
C THR A 86 -37.94 -13.38 12.98
N MET A 87 -37.32 -13.58 11.83
CA MET A 87 -35.88 -13.85 11.71
C MET A 87 -35.22 -12.61 11.13
N ASN A 88 -34.40 -11.95 11.93
CA ASN A 88 -33.59 -10.84 11.46
C ASN A 88 -32.30 -11.38 10.86
N VAL A 89 -32.03 -11.03 9.60
CA VAL A 89 -30.83 -11.43 8.87
C VAL A 89 -30.01 -10.19 8.52
N LYS A 90 -28.75 -10.17 8.94
CA LYS A 90 -27.80 -9.09 8.69
C LYS A 90 -26.61 -9.57 7.87
N GLY A 91 -26.14 -8.72 6.96
CA GLY A 91 -24.84 -8.86 6.31
C GLY A 91 -23.69 -8.53 7.28
N GLN A 92 -22.47 -8.95 6.95
CA GLN A 92 -21.29 -8.73 7.79
C GLN A 92 -20.83 -7.26 7.79
N THR A 93 -21.15 -6.50 6.72
CA THR A 93 -20.96 -5.06 6.64
C THR A 93 -22.10 -4.37 7.39
N GLY A 94 -21.87 -4.06 8.67
CA GLY A 94 -22.84 -3.52 9.63
C GLY A 94 -23.48 -2.16 9.30
N ALA A 95 -23.56 -1.76 8.03
CA ALA A 95 -24.22 -0.55 7.56
C ALA A 95 -25.68 -0.77 7.13
N ALA A 96 -26.07 -1.98 6.69
CA ALA A 96 -27.45 -2.27 6.30
C ALA A 96 -28.31 -2.66 7.51
N ALA A 97 -29.48 -2.03 7.65
CA ALA A 97 -30.51 -2.49 8.59
C ALA A 97 -30.86 -3.95 8.25
N GLY A 98 -30.83 -4.84 9.25
CA GLY A 98 -31.15 -6.24 9.04
C GLY A 98 -32.53 -6.43 8.42
N VAL A 99 -32.67 -7.41 7.54
CA VAL A 99 -33.94 -7.76 6.92
C VAL A 99 -34.71 -8.67 7.87
N ASP A 100 -35.90 -8.24 8.28
CA ASP A 100 -36.80 -9.06 9.08
C ASP A 100 -37.66 -9.94 8.18
N LEU A 101 -37.38 -11.25 8.20
CA LEU A 101 -38.24 -12.25 7.59
C LEU A 101 -39.43 -12.54 8.52
N THR A 102 -40.64 -12.47 7.98
CA THR A 102 -41.88 -12.65 8.77
C THR A 102 -42.60 -13.96 8.44
N SER A 103 -43.29 -14.56 9.41
CA SER A 103 -44.17 -15.70 9.16
C SER A 103 -45.49 -15.25 8.52
N GLY A 104 -45.99 -15.93 7.48
CA GLY A 104 -47.33 -15.71 6.91
C GLY A 104 -47.43 -15.58 5.39
N GLY A 105 -46.29 -15.42 4.72
CA GLY A 105 -46.10 -15.57 3.29
C GLY A 105 -44.63 -15.89 3.11
N THR A 106 -44.27 -16.87 2.27
CA THR A 106 -42.90 -17.40 2.11
C THR A 106 -41.89 -16.29 1.88
N ASP A 107 -41.33 -15.77 2.96
CA ASP A 107 -40.45 -14.61 2.96
C ASP A 107 -39.01 -15.09 2.73
N SER A 108 -38.25 -14.34 1.94
CA SER A 108 -36.94 -14.77 1.45
C SER A 108 -35.98 -13.60 1.39
N THR A 109 -34.71 -13.86 1.68
CA THR A 109 -33.64 -12.87 1.60
C THR A 109 -32.35 -13.52 1.11
N VAL A 110 -31.49 -12.70 0.53
CA VAL A 110 -30.15 -13.10 0.11
C VAL A 110 -29.16 -12.17 0.78
N VAL A 111 -28.18 -12.75 1.47
CA VAL A 111 -26.99 -12.02 1.90
C VAL A 111 -25.94 -12.23 0.84
N ALA A 112 -25.68 -11.18 0.07
CA ALA A 112 -24.70 -11.20 -1.00
C ALA A 112 -23.28 -11.39 -0.46
N GLY A 113 -22.44 -12.04 -1.27
CA GLY A 113 -21.00 -12.04 -1.08
C GLY A 113 -20.43 -10.62 -1.22
N THR A 114 -19.35 -10.32 -0.48
CA THR A 114 -18.69 -9.01 -0.54
C THR A 114 -17.48 -9.06 -1.44
N VAL A 115 -17.31 -8.03 -2.27
CA VAL A 115 -16.07 -7.79 -3.02
C VAL A 115 -15.34 -6.62 -2.37
N GLU A 116 -14.12 -6.85 -1.90
CA GLU A 116 -13.29 -5.82 -1.28
C GLU A 116 -12.26 -5.30 -2.28
N PHE A 117 -12.31 -4.00 -2.57
CA PHE A 117 -11.31 -3.32 -3.38
C PHE A 117 -10.26 -2.71 -2.46
N THR A 118 -8.98 -2.95 -2.74
CA THR A 118 -7.90 -2.34 -1.97
C THR A 118 -6.80 -1.79 -2.87
N SER A 119 -6.20 -0.68 -2.46
CA SER A 119 -5.15 0.01 -3.21
C SER A 119 -4.17 0.69 -2.25
N LYS A 120 -2.96 1.02 -2.76
CA LYS A 120 -1.96 1.83 -2.03
C LYS A 120 -2.32 3.32 -2.01
N SER A 121 -3.17 3.76 -2.94
CA SER A 121 -3.59 5.16 -3.08
C SER A 121 -5.10 5.28 -3.02
N SER A 122 -5.58 6.47 -2.68
CA SER A 122 -7.02 6.76 -2.70
C SER A 122 -7.61 6.50 -4.08
N PHE A 123 -8.75 5.82 -4.11
CA PHE A 123 -9.51 5.55 -5.32
C PHE A 123 -11.00 5.73 -5.04
N SER A 124 -11.79 5.84 -6.10
CA SER A 124 -13.25 5.84 -6.00
C SER A 124 -13.83 4.83 -6.97
N VAL A 125 -14.89 4.15 -6.55
CA VAL A 125 -15.66 3.22 -7.38
C VAL A 125 -17.10 3.71 -7.47
N ALA A 126 -17.71 3.56 -8.64
CA ALA A 126 -19.11 3.90 -8.85
C ALA A 126 -19.79 2.77 -9.62
N SER A 127 -21.09 2.59 -9.39
CA SER A 127 -21.94 1.67 -10.13
C SER A 127 -22.99 2.47 -10.89
N THR A 128 -23.31 2.06 -12.11
CA THR A 128 -24.42 2.63 -12.89
C THR A 128 -25.78 2.10 -12.43
N LEU A 129 -25.80 1.07 -11.58
CA LEU A 129 -26.99 0.50 -10.97
C LEU A 129 -27.06 0.93 -9.51
N ALA A 130 -28.27 1.15 -9.00
CA ALA A 130 -28.50 1.34 -7.57
C ALA A 130 -28.38 -0.01 -6.83
N ASP A 131 -28.09 0.03 -5.53
CA ASP A 131 -27.99 -1.15 -4.66
C ASP A 131 -29.16 -2.13 -4.84
N ASN A 132 -30.39 -1.64 -4.71
CA ASN A 132 -31.61 -2.44 -4.88
C ASN A 132 -31.86 -2.98 -6.31
N ALA A 133 -31.07 -2.55 -7.29
CA ALA A 133 -31.09 -3.04 -8.67
C ALA A 133 -30.00 -4.09 -8.94
N GLY A 134 -29.25 -4.52 -7.92
CA GLY A 134 -28.17 -5.52 -8.04
C GLY A 134 -26.80 -4.92 -8.28
N SER A 135 -26.52 -3.74 -7.70
CA SER A 135 -25.18 -3.17 -7.67
C SER A 135 -24.23 -4.04 -6.85
N VAL A 136 -22.95 -4.07 -7.24
CA VAL A 136 -21.86 -4.66 -6.43
C VAL A 136 -21.31 -3.65 -5.42
N ILE A 137 -21.63 -2.36 -5.59
CA ILE A 137 -21.23 -1.26 -4.72
C ILE A 137 -22.43 -0.82 -3.88
N ASP A 138 -22.22 -0.79 -2.57
CA ASP A 138 -23.18 -0.29 -1.58
C ASP A 138 -23.27 1.24 -1.69
N GLY A 139 -24.19 1.71 -2.53
CA GLY A 139 -24.32 3.13 -2.88
C GLY A 139 -25.45 3.41 -3.87
N ALA A 140 -25.72 4.70 -4.10
CA ALA A 140 -26.69 5.11 -5.11
C ALA A 140 -26.11 4.93 -6.53
N ALA A 141 -27.00 4.86 -7.53
CA ALA A 141 -26.58 4.83 -8.92
C ALA A 141 -25.81 6.13 -9.26
N ASP A 142 -24.71 5.96 -10.00
CA ASP A 142 -23.82 7.03 -10.47
C ASP A 142 -23.18 7.88 -9.36
N THR A 143 -23.21 7.44 -8.10
CA THR A 143 -22.48 8.10 -7.00
C THR A 143 -21.15 7.40 -6.74
N PRO A 144 -20.01 8.13 -6.81
CA PRO A 144 -18.72 7.55 -6.51
C PRO A 144 -18.52 7.39 -5.00
N GLU A 145 -18.30 6.15 -4.57
CA GLU A 145 -17.86 5.81 -3.23
C GLU A 145 -16.34 5.89 -3.15
N SER A 146 -15.84 6.69 -2.21
CA SER A 146 -14.40 6.90 -2.00
C SER A 146 -13.83 5.85 -1.06
N SER A 147 -12.62 5.37 -1.37
CA SER A 147 -11.86 4.50 -0.48
C SER A 147 -11.63 5.15 0.89
N THR A 148 -11.79 4.39 1.97
CA THR A 148 -11.35 4.78 3.31
C THR A 148 -9.86 4.49 3.48
N ALA A 149 -9.16 5.38 4.19
CA ALA A 149 -7.75 5.20 4.48
C ALA A 149 -7.59 4.35 5.74
N GLU A 150 -7.26 3.08 5.57
CA GLU A 150 -6.87 2.21 6.68
C GLU A 150 -5.40 2.45 7.05
N THR A 151 -5.17 2.88 8.28
CA THR A 151 -3.81 3.16 8.78
C THR A 151 -3.33 2.01 9.66
N VAL A 152 -2.01 1.81 9.73
CA VAL A 152 -1.40 0.77 10.59
C VAL A 152 -1.82 0.92 12.06
N ASN A 153 -2.11 2.14 12.52
CA ASN A 153 -2.55 2.40 13.89
C ASN A 153 -4.02 2.00 14.16
N ALA A 154 -4.84 1.90 13.11
CA ALA A 154 -6.26 1.53 13.22
C ALA A 154 -6.49 0.02 13.10
N ILE A 155 -5.44 -0.76 12.85
CA ILE A 155 -5.53 -2.21 12.71
C ILE A 155 -5.91 -2.85 14.05
N ASP A 156 -6.98 -3.64 14.04
CA ASP A 156 -7.33 -4.57 15.12
C ASP A 156 -7.23 -6.02 14.64
N ILE A 157 -6.47 -6.85 15.35
CA ILE A 157 -6.26 -8.27 15.06
C ILE A 157 -7.08 -9.19 15.97
N SER A 158 -7.97 -8.62 16.80
CA SER A 158 -8.82 -9.37 17.74
C SER A 158 -9.79 -10.32 17.04
N THR A 159 -10.08 -10.07 15.76
CA THR A 159 -10.96 -10.89 14.91
C THR A 159 -10.20 -11.48 13.73
N VAL A 160 -10.74 -12.57 13.16
CA VAL A 160 -10.16 -13.21 11.96
C VAL A 160 -10.17 -12.26 10.75
N ASP A 161 -11.26 -11.51 10.56
CA ASP A 161 -11.40 -10.50 9.51
C ASP A 161 -10.39 -9.36 9.70
N GLY A 162 -10.29 -8.84 10.93
CA GLY A 162 -9.31 -7.82 11.29
C GLY A 162 -7.87 -8.26 11.06
N ALA A 163 -7.54 -9.52 11.37
CA ALA A 163 -6.23 -10.09 11.11
C ALA A 163 -5.92 -10.23 9.60
N GLN A 164 -6.92 -10.55 8.76
CA GLN A 164 -6.73 -10.60 7.30
C GLN A 164 -6.51 -9.18 6.74
N LYS A 165 -7.34 -8.21 7.15
CA LYS A 165 -7.16 -6.80 6.78
C LYS A 165 -5.82 -6.25 7.25
N ALA A 166 -5.34 -6.67 8.42
CA ALA A 166 -4.03 -6.30 8.94
C ALA A 166 -2.90 -6.69 7.99
N ILE A 167 -2.94 -7.92 7.45
CA ILE A 167 -1.94 -8.42 6.50
C ILE A 167 -1.92 -7.52 5.25
N ASP A 168 -3.09 -7.20 4.71
CA ASP A 168 -3.22 -6.37 3.51
C ASP A 168 -2.75 -4.93 3.70
N VAL A 169 -3.01 -4.34 4.87
CA VAL A 169 -2.55 -2.98 5.20
C VAL A 169 -1.02 -2.97 5.41
N ILE A 170 -0.50 -3.97 6.12
CA ILE A 170 0.95 -4.08 6.38
C ILE A 170 1.72 -4.34 5.07
N ASP A 171 1.25 -5.23 4.21
CA ASP A 171 1.91 -5.52 2.93
C ASP A 171 2.00 -4.25 2.05
N LYS A 172 0.91 -3.47 1.99
CA LYS A 172 0.91 -2.18 1.29
C LYS A 172 1.88 -1.18 1.92
N ALA A 173 1.92 -1.09 3.26
CA ALA A 173 2.82 -0.20 3.97
C ALA A 173 4.29 -0.58 3.75
N LEU A 174 4.63 -1.87 3.77
CA LEU A 174 5.96 -2.38 3.44
C LEU A 174 6.34 -2.05 1.99
N GLY A 175 5.40 -2.26 1.05
CA GLY A 175 5.62 -1.90 -0.35
C GLY A 175 5.89 -0.40 -0.56
N THR A 176 5.32 0.48 0.27
CA THR A 176 5.65 1.92 0.25
C THR A 176 7.06 2.18 0.78
N ILE A 177 7.44 1.56 1.89
CA ILE A 177 8.80 1.69 2.45
C ILE A 177 9.85 1.21 1.46
N ASP A 178 9.59 0.11 0.76
CA ASP A 178 10.51 -0.44 -0.23
C ASP A 178 10.66 0.47 -1.45
N SER A 179 9.58 1.15 -1.87
CA SER A 179 9.65 2.18 -2.92
C SER A 179 10.57 3.33 -2.51
N GLU A 180 10.37 3.88 -1.32
CA GLU A 180 11.20 4.97 -0.78
C GLU A 180 12.68 4.54 -0.64
N ARG A 181 12.94 3.31 -0.21
CA ARG A 181 14.30 2.74 -0.16
C ARG A 181 14.91 2.61 -1.55
N GLY A 182 14.12 2.22 -2.54
CA GLY A 182 14.54 2.17 -3.95
C GLY A 182 14.97 3.54 -4.45
N ASP A 183 14.16 4.58 -4.18
CA ASP A 183 14.45 5.95 -4.58
C ASP A 183 15.70 6.50 -3.87
N LEU A 184 15.85 6.25 -2.57
CA LEU A 184 17.06 6.61 -1.83
C LEU A 184 18.29 5.88 -2.37
N GLY A 185 18.18 4.61 -2.75
CA GLY A 185 19.24 3.85 -3.40
C GLY A 185 19.63 4.43 -4.77
N ALA A 186 18.65 4.85 -5.57
CA ALA A 186 18.90 5.52 -6.85
C ALA A 186 19.62 6.87 -6.65
N VAL A 187 19.23 7.64 -5.64
CA VAL A 187 19.90 8.89 -5.26
C VAL A 187 21.34 8.64 -4.81
N GLN A 188 21.59 7.58 -4.03
CA GLN A 188 22.96 7.18 -3.65
C GLN A 188 23.83 6.87 -4.88
N ASN A 189 23.33 6.08 -5.83
CA ASN A 189 24.04 5.79 -7.08
C ASN A 189 24.37 7.06 -7.88
N ARG A 190 23.43 8.01 -7.91
CA ARG A 190 23.64 9.31 -8.56
C ARG A 190 24.69 10.14 -7.84
N PHE A 191 24.71 10.15 -6.51
CA PHE A 191 25.76 10.82 -5.75
C PHE A 191 27.12 10.20 -5.99
N GLU A 192 27.24 8.87 -5.98
CA GLU A 192 28.50 8.17 -6.24
C GLU A 192 29.04 8.50 -7.64
N SER A 193 28.18 8.46 -8.65
CA SER A 193 28.53 8.84 -10.03
C SER A 193 28.97 10.30 -10.12
N THR A 194 28.28 11.20 -9.43
CA THR A 194 28.61 12.64 -9.41
C THR A 194 29.95 12.87 -8.71
N ILE A 195 30.21 12.19 -7.58
CA ILE A 195 31.49 12.27 -6.85
C ILE A 195 32.63 11.77 -7.72
N ALA A 196 32.48 10.62 -8.39
CA ALA A 196 33.49 10.08 -9.29
C ALA A 196 33.82 11.07 -10.43
N ASN A 197 32.78 11.66 -11.03
CA ASN A 197 32.96 12.67 -12.07
C ASN A 197 33.67 13.93 -11.54
N LEU A 198 33.25 14.45 -10.37
CA LEU A 198 33.87 15.62 -9.75
C LEU A 198 35.34 15.37 -9.36
N LYS A 199 35.68 14.15 -8.91
CA LYS A 199 37.06 13.75 -8.62
C LYS A 199 37.92 13.80 -9.89
N ASN A 200 37.44 13.24 -11.00
CA ASN A 200 38.14 13.31 -12.30
C ASN A 200 38.31 14.76 -12.77
N ILE A 201 37.28 15.61 -12.63
CA ILE A 201 37.37 17.03 -12.98
C ILE A 201 38.42 17.72 -12.10
N SER A 202 38.41 17.49 -10.78
CA SER A 202 39.38 18.07 -9.85
C SER A 202 40.82 17.68 -10.18
N GLU A 203 41.06 16.42 -10.55
CA GLU A 203 42.38 15.93 -10.97
C GLU A 203 42.84 16.60 -12.26
N ASN A 204 41.96 16.67 -13.27
CA ASN A 204 42.26 17.34 -14.54
C ASN A 204 42.53 18.84 -14.37
N VAL A 205 41.73 19.54 -13.55
CA VAL A 205 41.92 20.96 -13.24
C VAL A 205 43.22 21.19 -12.48
N SER A 206 43.55 20.32 -11.52
CA SER A 206 44.81 20.40 -10.78
C SER A 206 46.02 20.19 -11.69
N ALA A 207 45.95 19.20 -12.59
CA ALA A 207 47.00 18.94 -13.58
C ALA A 207 47.16 20.11 -14.58
N ALA A 208 46.05 20.69 -15.06
CA ALA A 208 46.07 21.87 -15.92
C ALA A 208 46.69 23.08 -15.21
N ARG A 209 46.32 23.30 -13.94
CA ARG A 209 46.89 24.37 -13.12
C ARG A 209 48.39 24.18 -12.86
N SER A 210 48.84 22.96 -12.59
CA SER A 210 50.27 22.64 -12.45
C SER A 210 51.02 23.01 -13.72
N ARG A 211 50.53 22.59 -14.90
CA ARG A 211 51.19 22.92 -16.18
C ARG A 211 51.30 24.42 -16.43
N ILE A 212 50.28 25.19 -16.09
CA ILE A 212 50.31 26.66 -16.21
C ILE A 212 51.36 27.24 -15.25
N LEU A 213 51.31 26.86 -13.97
CA LEU A 213 52.27 27.31 -12.96
C LEU A 213 53.71 26.93 -13.30
N ASP A 214 53.95 25.70 -13.75
CA ASP A 214 55.27 25.20 -14.12
C ASP A 214 55.81 25.95 -15.34
N ALA A 215 54.95 26.28 -16.33
CA ALA A 215 55.33 27.09 -17.48
C ALA A 215 55.67 28.54 -17.08
N ASP A 216 54.87 29.15 -16.21
CA ASP A 216 55.09 30.51 -15.71
C ASP A 216 56.39 30.59 -14.89
N ILE A 217 56.64 29.61 -14.02
CA ILE A 217 57.90 29.51 -13.25
C ILE A 217 59.09 29.33 -14.18
N ALA A 218 58.99 28.48 -15.21
CA ALA A 218 60.07 28.30 -16.17
C ALA A 218 60.37 29.59 -16.95
N GLN A 219 59.34 30.35 -17.35
CA GLN A 219 59.50 31.63 -18.03
C GLN A 219 60.14 32.69 -17.12
N GLU A 220 59.68 32.82 -15.88
CA GLU A 220 60.22 33.79 -14.92
C GLU A 220 61.67 33.45 -14.54
N THR A 221 61.97 32.17 -14.31
CA THR A 221 63.33 31.70 -14.02
C THR A 221 64.27 31.97 -15.20
N SER A 222 63.80 31.79 -16.44
CA SER A 222 64.57 32.10 -17.65
C SER A 222 64.84 33.61 -17.77
N ASN A 223 63.85 34.44 -17.47
CA ASN A 223 64.01 35.90 -17.45
C ASN A 223 64.97 36.35 -16.35
N MET A 224 64.83 35.83 -15.13
CA MET A 224 65.73 36.09 -14.01
C MET A 224 67.17 35.68 -14.36
N THR A 225 67.36 34.50 -14.94
CA THR A 225 68.67 34.01 -15.37
C THR A 225 69.26 34.89 -16.46
N LYS A 226 68.47 35.28 -17.47
CA LYS A 226 68.89 36.23 -18.51
C LYS A 226 69.32 37.58 -17.93
N GLN A 227 68.56 38.11 -16.96
CA GLN A 227 68.89 39.37 -16.28
C GLN A 227 70.19 39.25 -15.47
N ASN A 228 70.38 38.15 -14.73
CA ASN A 228 71.61 37.88 -13.97
C ASN A 228 72.83 37.76 -14.91
N ILE A 229 72.70 37.06 -16.04
CA ILE A 229 73.78 36.95 -17.03
C ILE A 229 74.09 38.33 -17.64
N LEU A 230 73.07 39.12 -17.98
CA LEU A 230 73.26 40.47 -18.51
C LEU A 230 73.93 41.41 -17.48
N GLN A 231 73.60 41.28 -16.20
CA GLN A 231 74.26 42.04 -15.14
C GLN A 231 75.74 41.64 -14.99
N GLN A 232 76.03 40.33 -14.96
CA GLN A 232 77.42 39.83 -14.88
C GLN A 232 78.23 40.21 -16.12
N ALA A 233 77.66 40.08 -17.32
CA ALA A 233 78.27 40.51 -18.57
C ALA A 233 78.45 42.04 -18.61
N GLY A 234 77.48 42.81 -18.13
CA GLY A 234 77.55 44.27 -18.03
C GLY A 234 78.68 44.73 -17.12
N VAL A 235 78.86 44.10 -15.96
CA VAL A 235 79.97 44.38 -15.04
C VAL A 235 81.32 43.98 -15.64
N SER A 236 81.40 42.81 -16.29
CA SER A 236 82.62 42.34 -16.96
C SER A 236 83.01 43.25 -18.13
N ILE A 237 82.05 43.65 -18.96
CA ILE A 237 82.24 44.59 -20.07
C ILE A 237 82.62 45.96 -19.52
N LEU A 238 81.99 46.47 -18.45
CA LEU A 238 82.42 47.71 -17.82
C LEU A 238 83.85 47.62 -17.29
N ALA A 239 84.24 46.49 -16.69
CA ALA A 239 85.59 46.27 -16.20
C ALA A 239 86.62 46.27 -17.36
N GLN A 240 86.31 45.60 -18.47
CA GLN A 240 87.13 45.59 -19.68
C GLN A 240 87.19 46.96 -20.36
N ALA A 241 86.06 47.65 -20.45
CA ALA A 241 85.96 49.00 -21.01
C ALA A 241 86.67 50.05 -20.13
N ASN A 242 86.78 49.83 -18.81
CA ASN A 242 87.57 50.69 -17.92
C ASN A 242 89.08 50.42 -18.01
N GLN A 243 89.50 49.20 -18.39
CA GLN A 243 90.91 48.86 -18.62
C GLN A 243 91.46 49.42 -19.94
N ALA A 244 90.65 49.50 -20.99
CA ALA A 244 91.09 50.01 -22.29
C ALA A 244 91.62 51.46 -22.27
N PRO A 245 90.96 52.44 -21.61
CA PRO A 245 91.50 53.80 -21.42
C PRO A 245 92.79 53.84 -20.60
N GLN A 246 92.92 52.97 -19.60
CA GLN A 246 94.13 52.90 -18.77
C GLN A 246 95.33 52.39 -19.59
N MET A 247 95.13 51.41 -20.47
CA MET A 247 96.16 50.99 -21.41
C MET A 247 96.49 52.06 -22.45
N ALA A 248 95.51 52.83 -22.93
CA ALA A 248 95.75 53.96 -23.82
C ALA A 248 96.57 55.07 -23.16
N LEU A 249 96.36 55.35 -21.86
CA LEU A 249 97.19 56.29 -21.10
C LEU A 249 98.62 55.76 -20.87
N SER A 250 98.82 54.45 -20.76
CA SER A 250 100.16 53.87 -20.60
C SER A 250 101.00 53.98 -21.88
N LEU A 251 100.37 54.15 -23.05
CA LEU A 251 101.02 54.38 -24.35
C LEU A 251 101.38 55.85 -24.59
N LEU A 252 100.93 56.77 -23.72
CA LEU A 252 101.24 58.21 -23.76
C LEU A 252 102.34 58.60 -22.74
N ARG A 253 103.10 57.63 -22.24
CA ARG A 253 104.24 57.84 -21.33
C ARG A 253 105.56 57.44 -21.98
#